data_AF-A0A841YQC0-F1
#
_entry.id   AF-A0A841YQC0-F1
#
_cell.length_a   1.000
_cell.length_b   1.000
_cell.length_c   1.000
_cell.angle_alpha   90.00
_cell.angle_beta   90.00
_cell.angle_gamma   90.00
#
_symmetry.space_group_name_H-M   'P 1'
#
loop_
_entity.id
_entity.type
_entity.pdbx_description
1 polymer ?
#
loop_
_entity_poly.entity_id
_entity_poly.type
_entity_poly.pdbx_seq_one_letter_code
_entity_poly.pdbx_strand_id
1 'polypeptide(L)'
;MRGLVSFSIVGSAICMFFLVALNFFLTPTLDWSIYPCIALLLWPLSMYFVYRQNLKQFAWFTSLVFLILLTVINLRETPDVLWVLYAAYPLVFWPVFTMLGKRAYTMTAAVIGAVVTSLYYALLNIAFSPDAPWVIAIIFAVGWWPLSLYHARKGSFFAYSVQASIWVSGFMIGMNWAFSPSVIWAIYPIFAVVWWPLSLYFFRAKHHMHSL
;
A
#
# COMPACT_ATOMS: atom_id res chain seq x y z
N MET A 1 -23.25 20.20 0.00
CA MET A 1 -22.92 18.80 0.38
C MET A 1 -24.13 17.91 0.63
N ARG A 2 -25.23 18.36 1.28
CA ARG A 2 -26.44 17.52 1.45
C ARG A 2 -26.99 16.93 0.14
N GLY A 3 -27.08 17.74 -0.92
CA GLY A 3 -27.49 17.26 -2.24
C GLY A 3 -26.56 16.18 -2.84
N LEU A 4 -25.26 16.21 -2.52
CA LEU A 4 -24.31 15.19 -2.96
C LEU A 4 -24.51 13.86 -2.21
N VAL A 5 -24.87 13.91 -0.92
CA VAL A 5 -25.22 12.72 -0.14
C VAL A 5 -26.48 12.08 -0.73
N SER A 6 -27.54 12.86 -0.93
CA SER A 6 -28.77 12.37 -1.58
C SER A 6 -28.52 11.78 -2.97
N PHE A 7 -27.70 12.46 -3.78
CA PHE A 7 -27.29 11.96 -5.09
C PHE A 7 -26.56 10.62 -5.00
N SER A 8 -25.58 10.48 -4.10
CA SER A 8 -24.84 9.23 -3.92
C SER A 8 -25.73 8.08 -3.46
N ILE A 9 -26.75 8.34 -2.63
CA ILE A 9 -27.71 7.31 -2.18
C ILE A 9 -28.54 6.83 -3.37
N VAL A 10 -29.14 7.75 -4.13
CA VAL A 10 -29.98 7.41 -5.28
C VAL A 10 -29.16 6.74 -6.39
N GLY A 11 -27.97 7.27 -6.68
CA GLY A 11 -27.05 6.70 -7.66
C GLY A 11 -26.63 5.28 -7.29
N SER A 12 -26.21 5.05 -6.05
CA SER A 12 -25.90 3.69 -5.59
C SER A 12 -27.12 2.76 -5.64
N ALA A 13 -28.31 3.23 -5.28
CA ALA A 13 -29.53 2.41 -5.34
C ALA A 13 -29.87 1.95 -6.77
N ILE A 14 -29.83 2.87 -7.74
CA ILE A 14 -30.09 2.55 -9.16
C ILE A 14 -29.03 1.60 -9.70
N CYS A 15 -27.75 1.87 -9.44
CA CYS A 15 -26.66 1.00 -9.88
C CYS A 15 -26.76 -0.41 -9.27
N MET A 16 -27.06 -0.51 -7.96
CA MET A 16 -27.25 -1.80 -7.29
C MET A 16 -28.43 -2.57 -7.90
N PHE A 17 -29.57 -1.91 -8.11
CA PHE A 17 -30.73 -2.53 -8.77
C PHE A 17 -30.37 -3.06 -10.15
N PHE A 18 -29.68 -2.26 -10.96
CA PHE A 18 -29.23 -2.65 -12.28
C PHE A 18 -28.29 -3.86 -12.24
N LEU A 19 -27.30 -3.87 -11.33
CA LEU A 19 -26.36 -4.97 -11.19
C LEU A 19 -27.03 -6.28 -10.76
N VAL A 20 -27.97 -6.21 -9.82
CA VAL A 20 -28.76 -7.37 -9.36
C VAL A 20 -29.64 -7.90 -10.49
N ALA A 21 -30.30 -7.02 -11.24
CA ALA A 21 -31.09 -7.43 -12.40
C ALA A 21 -30.21 -8.08 -13.48
N LEU A 22 -29.06 -7.49 -13.79
CA LEU A 22 -28.11 -8.01 -14.79
C LEU A 22 -27.58 -9.39 -14.38
N ASN A 23 -27.24 -9.57 -13.10
CA ASN A 23 -26.83 -10.85 -12.54
C ASN A 23 -27.93 -11.92 -12.70
N PHE A 24 -29.17 -11.58 -12.37
CA PHE A 24 -30.32 -12.47 -12.53
C PHE A 24 -30.56 -12.87 -13.99
N PHE A 25 -30.43 -11.93 -14.94
CA PHE A 25 -30.70 -12.21 -16.36
C PHE A 25 -29.55 -12.92 -17.09
N LEU A 26 -28.29 -12.60 -16.78
CA LEU A 26 -27.14 -13.15 -17.50
C LEU A 26 -26.58 -14.42 -16.87
N THR A 27 -26.50 -14.48 -15.54
CA THR A 27 -25.82 -15.55 -14.81
C THR A 27 -26.53 -15.85 -13.48
N PRO A 28 -27.77 -16.36 -13.49
CA PRO A 28 -28.57 -16.56 -12.28
C PRO A 28 -28.00 -17.60 -11.30
N THR A 29 -27.02 -18.40 -11.73
CA THR A 29 -26.36 -19.41 -10.90
C THR A 29 -25.21 -18.85 -10.06
N LEU A 30 -24.78 -17.60 -10.33
CA LEU A 30 -23.63 -16.97 -9.68
C LEU A 30 -24.06 -15.68 -9.00
N ASP A 31 -23.83 -15.53 -7.70
CA ASP A 31 -24.25 -14.35 -6.93
C ASP A 31 -23.24 -13.18 -6.99
N TRP A 32 -22.54 -13.00 -8.11
CA TRP A 32 -21.41 -12.06 -8.21
C TRP A 32 -21.81 -10.59 -7.97
N SER A 33 -23.07 -10.20 -8.17
CA SER A 33 -23.54 -8.82 -7.97
C SER A 33 -23.46 -8.34 -6.51
N ILE A 34 -23.39 -9.26 -5.54
CA ILE A 34 -23.29 -8.90 -4.11
C ILE A 34 -22.01 -8.08 -3.86
N TYR A 35 -20.89 -8.45 -4.48
CA TYR A 35 -19.58 -7.82 -4.27
C TYR A 35 -19.57 -6.33 -4.68
N PRO A 36 -19.94 -5.94 -5.91
CA PRO A 36 -20.01 -4.53 -6.30
C PRO A 36 -21.13 -3.77 -5.58
N CYS A 37 -22.22 -4.42 -5.14
CA CYS A 37 -23.26 -3.74 -4.36
C CYS A 37 -22.73 -3.29 -2.99
N ILE A 38 -21.97 -4.14 -2.29
CA ILE A 38 -21.31 -3.77 -1.02
C ILE A 38 -20.33 -2.62 -1.24
N ALA A 39 -19.56 -2.65 -2.33
CA ALA A 39 -18.66 -1.54 -2.68
C ALA A 39 -19.42 -0.24 -2.97
N LEU A 40 -20.57 -0.31 -3.66
CA LEU A 40 -21.41 0.85 -3.95
C LEU A 40 -22.05 1.46 -2.70
N LEU A 41 -22.28 0.68 -1.64
CA LEU A 41 -22.76 1.19 -0.35
C LEU A 41 -21.69 2.03 0.39
N LEU A 42 -20.40 1.81 0.10
CA LEU A 42 -19.33 2.62 0.69
C LEU A 42 -19.34 4.07 0.20
N TRP A 43 -19.88 4.33 -1.00
CA TRP A 43 -19.92 5.68 -1.57
C TRP A 43 -20.86 6.64 -0.83
N PRO A 44 -22.17 6.37 -0.65
CA PRO A 44 -23.04 7.26 0.11
C PRO A 44 -22.58 7.43 1.55
N LEU A 45 -21.99 6.37 2.11
CA LEU A 45 -21.44 6.42 3.45
C LEU A 45 -20.17 7.28 3.55
N SER A 46 -19.29 7.24 2.56
CA SER A 46 -18.12 8.13 2.52
C SER A 46 -18.55 9.59 2.43
N MET A 47 -19.55 9.89 1.59
CA MET A 47 -20.13 11.23 1.50
C MET A 47 -20.75 11.69 2.82
N TYR A 48 -21.39 10.79 3.57
CA TYR A 48 -21.92 11.08 4.91
C TYR A 48 -20.83 11.45 5.93
N PHE A 49 -19.78 10.66 6.04
CA PHE A 49 -18.70 10.93 7.01
C PHE A 49 -17.83 12.13 6.62
N VAL A 50 -17.58 12.35 5.32
CA VAL A 50 -16.88 13.54 4.82
C VAL A 50 -17.68 14.80 5.11
N TYR A 51 -19.00 14.77 4.89
CA TYR A 51 -19.87 15.89 5.26
C TYR A 51 -19.80 16.23 6.76
N ARG A 52 -19.68 15.21 7.62
CA ARG A 52 -19.52 15.37 9.07
C ARG A 52 -18.07 15.70 9.50
N GLN A 53 -17.12 15.82 8.57
CA GLN A 53 -15.70 16.05 8.84
C GLN A 53 -15.06 15.00 9.78
N ASN A 54 -15.62 13.80 9.86
CA ASN A 54 -15.16 12.76 10.78
C ASN A 54 -14.39 11.64 10.07
N LEU A 55 -13.21 12.00 9.56
CA LEU A 55 -12.35 11.10 8.78
C LEU A 55 -11.82 9.91 9.59
N LYS A 56 -11.73 10.04 10.92
CA LYS A 56 -11.26 8.95 11.80
C LYS A 56 -12.28 7.83 11.90
N GLN A 57 -13.55 8.16 12.12
CA GLN A 57 -14.63 7.17 12.14
C GLN A 57 -14.82 6.55 10.76
N PHE A 58 -14.69 7.36 9.70
CA PHE A 58 -14.73 6.87 8.33
C PHE A 58 -13.71 5.75 8.10
N ALA A 59 -12.43 5.99 8.43
CA ALA A 59 -11.36 5.03 8.21
C ALA A 59 -11.64 3.68 8.89
N TRP A 60 -12.03 3.69 10.18
CA TRP A 60 -12.39 2.47 10.92
C TRP A 60 -13.56 1.74 10.29
N PHE A 61 -14.63 2.46 9.96
CA PHE A 61 -15.80 1.84 9.37
C PHE A 61 -15.49 1.20 8.02
N THR A 62 -14.80 1.94 7.13
CA THR A 62 -14.42 1.41 5.81
C THR A 62 -13.48 0.22 5.91
N SER A 63 -12.52 0.27 6.85
CA SER A 63 -11.63 -0.85 7.12
C SER A 63 -12.43 -2.10 7.54
N LEU A 64 -13.38 -1.95 8.47
CA LEU A 64 -14.22 -3.05 8.92
C LEU A 64 -15.07 -3.65 7.77
N VAL A 65 -15.70 -2.81 6.95
CA VAL A 65 -16.50 -3.31 5.81
C VAL A 65 -15.62 -4.04 4.80
N PHE A 66 -14.45 -3.51 4.45
CA PHE A 66 -13.53 -4.21 3.55
C PHE A 66 -13.02 -5.51 4.15
N LEU A 67 -12.69 -5.54 5.45
CA LEU A 67 -12.27 -6.78 6.12
C LEU A 67 -13.37 -7.84 6.06
N ILE A 68 -14.62 -7.49 6.37
CA ILE A 68 -15.75 -8.41 6.30
C ILE A 68 -15.94 -8.90 4.86
N LEU A 69 -15.97 -7.99 3.89
CA LEU A 69 -16.15 -8.32 2.48
C LEU A 69 -15.06 -9.29 1.99
N LEU A 70 -13.78 -8.96 2.21
CA LEU A 70 -12.67 -9.80 1.76
C LEU A 70 -12.64 -11.14 2.50
N THR A 71 -13.02 -11.18 3.78
CA THR A 71 -13.17 -12.44 4.54
C THR A 71 -14.23 -13.32 3.92
N VAL A 72 -15.41 -12.76 3.61
CA VAL A 72 -16.51 -13.50 2.97
C VAL A 72 -16.09 -14.03 1.59
N ILE A 73 -15.43 -13.20 0.77
CA ILE A 73 -14.92 -13.62 -0.54
C ILE A 73 -13.91 -14.75 -0.36
N ASN A 74 -12.95 -14.59 0.55
CA ASN A 74 -11.91 -15.59 0.76
C ASN A 74 -12.50 -16.94 1.17
N LEU A 75 -13.43 -16.96 2.13
CA LEU A 75 -14.03 -18.19 2.63
C LEU A 75 -14.98 -18.86 1.62
N ARG A 76 -15.56 -18.09 0.69
CA ARG A 76 -16.43 -18.63 -0.37
C ARG A 76 -15.66 -19.20 -1.55
N GLU A 77 -14.69 -18.44 -2.05
CA GLU A 77 -14.03 -18.78 -3.32
C GLU A 77 -12.80 -19.67 -3.11
N THR A 78 -12.01 -19.40 -2.07
CA THR A 78 -10.71 -20.06 -1.85
C THR A 78 -10.45 -20.28 -0.35
N PRO A 79 -11.26 -21.09 0.35
CA PRO A 79 -11.14 -21.27 1.81
C PRO A 79 -9.80 -21.90 2.25
N ASP A 80 -9.18 -22.69 1.36
CA ASP A 80 -7.92 -23.38 1.65
C ASP A 80 -6.72 -22.44 1.83
N VAL A 81 -6.81 -21.22 1.26
CA VAL A 81 -5.73 -20.22 1.32
C VAL A 81 -6.29 -18.94 1.90
N LEU A 82 -5.91 -18.61 3.14
CA LEU A 82 -6.36 -17.42 3.86
C LEU A 82 -5.70 -16.13 3.35
N TRP A 83 -5.90 -15.80 2.07
CA TRP A 83 -5.32 -14.62 1.44
C TRP A 83 -5.81 -13.30 2.05
N VAL A 84 -6.94 -13.31 2.77
CA VAL A 84 -7.45 -12.15 3.51
C VAL A 84 -6.44 -11.62 4.53
N LEU A 85 -5.59 -12.49 5.08
CA LEU A 85 -4.56 -12.09 6.05
C LEU A 85 -3.57 -11.08 5.44
N TYR A 86 -3.21 -11.23 4.16
CA TYR A 86 -2.31 -10.28 3.48
C TYR A 86 -2.93 -8.89 3.33
N ALA A 87 -4.25 -8.83 3.10
CA ALA A 87 -5.00 -7.58 2.96
C ALA A 87 -5.42 -7.00 4.33
N ALA A 88 -5.50 -7.83 5.37
CA ALA A 88 -5.99 -7.40 6.68
C ALA A 88 -5.06 -6.37 7.32
N TYR A 89 -3.75 -6.56 7.20
CA TYR A 89 -2.77 -5.63 7.76
C TYR A 89 -2.93 -4.18 7.26
N PRO A 90 -2.88 -3.87 5.95
CA PRO A 90 -3.01 -2.48 5.49
C PRO A 90 -4.39 -1.91 5.84
N LEU A 91 -5.43 -2.74 5.84
CA LEU A 91 -6.78 -2.33 6.24
C LEU A 91 -6.84 -1.93 7.71
N VAL A 92 -6.19 -2.64 8.63
CA VAL A 92 -6.14 -2.28 10.06
C VAL A 92 -5.13 -1.16 10.33
N PHE A 93 -4.00 -1.19 9.63
CA PHE A 93 -2.93 -0.22 9.78
C PHE A 93 -3.38 1.19 9.39
N TRP A 94 -4.20 1.32 8.34
CA TRP A 94 -4.69 2.61 7.87
C TRP A 94 -5.49 3.40 8.94
N PRO A 95 -6.56 2.87 9.57
CA PRO A 95 -7.25 3.53 10.68
C PRO A 95 -6.32 3.93 11.83
N VAL A 96 -5.41 3.04 12.24
CA VAL A 96 -4.40 3.34 13.28
C VAL A 96 -3.55 4.55 12.86
N PHE A 97 -3.11 4.59 11.61
CA PHE A 97 -2.32 5.69 11.07
C PHE A 97 -3.10 7.01 10.99
N THR A 98 -4.37 6.95 10.58
CA THR A 98 -5.24 8.15 10.56
C THR A 98 -5.47 8.72 11.95
N MET A 99 -5.50 7.87 12.99
CA MET A 99 -5.60 8.32 14.39
C MET A 99 -4.35 9.02 14.88
N LEU A 100 -3.16 8.57 14.44
CA LEU A 100 -1.88 9.21 14.78
C LEU A 100 -1.79 10.64 14.22
N GLY A 101 -2.47 10.94 13.11
CA GLY A 101 -2.54 12.29 12.54
C GLY A 101 -1.14 12.87 12.29
N LYS A 102 -0.81 14.02 12.89
CA LYS A 102 0.53 14.62 12.75
C LYS A 102 1.67 13.76 13.31
N ARG A 103 1.40 12.88 14.29
CA ARG A 103 2.42 11.96 14.85
C ARG A 103 2.87 10.90 13.85
N ALA A 104 2.06 10.61 12.83
CA ALA A 104 2.39 9.70 11.74
C ALA A 104 3.70 10.09 11.00
N TYR A 105 4.02 11.38 10.97
CA TYR A 105 5.21 11.92 10.30
C TYR A 105 6.45 11.97 11.20
N THR A 106 6.42 11.33 12.37
CA THR A 106 7.56 11.25 13.28
C THR A 106 8.51 10.12 12.91
N MET A 107 9.80 10.28 13.21
CA MET A 107 10.80 9.23 12.97
C MET A 107 10.46 7.96 13.76
N THR A 108 9.95 8.11 14.98
CA THR A 108 9.50 6.99 15.81
C THR A 108 8.35 6.23 15.16
N ALA A 109 7.31 6.93 14.66
CA ALA A 109 6.20 6.29 13.97
C ALA A 109 6.64 5.58 12.68
N ALA A 110 7.57 6.17 11.92
CA ALA A 110 8.09 5.55 10.70
C ALA A 110 8.89 4.27 10.98
N VAL A 111 9.76 4.28 12.00
CA VAL A 111 10.54 3.09 12.39
C VAL A 111 9.63 2.00 12.95
N ILE A 112 8.74 2.34 13.88
CA ILE A 112 7.79 1.38 14.46
C ILE A 112 6.90 0.79 13.35
N GLY A 113 6.34 1.65 12.49
CA GLY A 113 5.51 1.22 11.37
C GLY A 113 6.27 0.26 10.44
N ALA A 114 7.48 0.64 10.00
CA ALA A 114 8.29 -0.22 9.13
C ALA A 114 8.63 -1.57 9.78
N VAL A 115 9.00 -1.58 11.06
CA VAL A 115 9.32 -2.82 11.81
C VAL A 115 8.07 -3.69 11.94
N VAL A 116 6.94 -3.13 12.38
CA VAL A 116 5.69 -3.89 12.53
C VAL A 116 5.21 -4.45 11.20
N THR A 117 5.24 -3.67 10.11
CA THR A 117 4.89 -4.18 8.77
C THR A 117 5.82 -5.31 8.36
N SER A 118 7.13 -5.12 8.53
CA SER A 118 8.13 -6.12 8.16
C SER A 118 7.93 -7.43 8.92
N LEU A 119 7.72 -7.36 10.24
CA LEU A 119 7.49 -8.54 11.08
C LEU A 119 6.19 -9.25 10.71
N TYR A 120 5.11 -8.51 10.49
CA TYR A 120 3.82 -9.09 10.11
C TYR A 120 3.93 -9.90 8.81
N TYR A 121 4.50 -9.30 7.76
CA TYR A 121 4.66 -9.99 6.48
C TYR A 121 5.74 -11.07 6.51
N ALA A 122 6.77 -10.95 7.35
CA ALA A 122 7.75 -12.04 7.55
C ALA A 122 7.09 -13.28 8.16
N LEU A 123 6.23 -13.08 9.16
CA LEU A 123 5.46 -14.19 9.76
C LEU A 123 4.53 -14.84 8.74
N LEU A 124 3.84 -14.04 7.91
CA LEU A 124 3.02 -14.58 6.82
C LEU A 124 3.86 -15.36 5.80
N ASN A 125 5.03 -14.84 5.44
CA ASN A 125 5.91 -15.50 4.48
C ASN A 125 6.39 -16.86 4.99
N ILE A 126 6.81 -16.94 6.25
CA ILE A 126 7.24 -18.19 6.89
C ILE A 126 6.07 -19.18 6.99
N ALA A 127 4.87 -18.70 7.34
CA ALA A 127 3.71 -19.56 7.55
C ALA A 127 3.13 -20.13 6.24
N PHE A 128 3.09 -19.35 5.16
CA PHE A 128 2.35 -19.72 3.94
C PHE A 128 3.22 -19.92 2.70
N SER A 129 4.46 -19.45 2.67
CA SER A 129 5.34 -19.55 1.50
C SER A 129 6.82 -19.60 1.87
N PRO A 130 7.26 -20.56 2.69
CA PRO A 130 8.65 -20.62 3.17
C PRO A 130 9.67 -20.75 2.03
N ASP A 131 9.26 -21.32 0.89
CA ASP A 131 10.13 -21.57 -0.26
C ASP A 131 10.45 -20.33 -1.09
N ALA A 132 9.69 -19.23 -0.93
CA ALA A 132 9.85 -18.01 -1.71
C ALA A 132 9.92 -16.78 -0.80
N PRO A 133 11.07 -16.11 -0.66
CA PRO A 133 11.25 -15.01 0.30
C PRO A 133 10.71 -13.68 -0.24
N TRP A 134 9.45 -13.64 -0.65
CA TRP A 134 8.80 -12.43 -1.20
C TRP A 134 8.76 -11.28 -0.19
N VAL A 135 8.91 -11.55 1.12
CA VAL A 135 8.97 -10.52 2.17
C VAL A 135 10.12 -9.52 1.95
N ILE A 136 11.18 -9.90 1.23
CA ILE A 136 12.30 -9.00 0.90
C ILE A 136 11.80 -7.73 0.20
N ALA A 137 10.80 -7.84 -0.68
CA ALA A 137 10.21 -6.69 -1.38
C ALA A 137 9.42 -5.78 -0.44
N ILE A 138 8.70 -6.37 0.53
CA ILE A 138 7.97 -5.59 1.55
C ILE A 138 8.94 -4.84 2.45
N ILE A 139 9.97 -5.52 2.98
CA ILE A 139 11.00 -4.91 3.83
C ILE A 139 11.69 -3.75 3.11
N PHE A 140 12.02 -3.94 1.84
CA PHE A 140 12.59 -2.90 0.99
C PHE A 140 11.66 -1.67 0.91
N ALA A 141 10.40 -1.89 0.56
CA ALA A 141 9.42 -0.82 0.38
C ALA A 141 9.16 -0.05 1.69
N VAL A 142 8.98 -0.75 2.81
CA VAL A 142 8.69 -0.10 4.10
C VAL A 142 9.93 0.52 4.73
N GLY A 143 11.12 -0.04 4.49
CA GLY A 143 12.40 0.55 4.91
C GLY A 143 12.70 1.88 4.21
N TRP A 144 12.12 2.10 3.03
CA TRP A 144 12.22 3.37 2.31
C TRP A 144 11.64 4.55 3.10
N TRP A 145 10.64 4.29 3.93
CA TRP A 145 9.92 5.32 4.67
C TRP A 145 10.76 6.01 5.76
N PRO A 146 11.36 5.31 6.75
CA PRO A 146 12.24 5.96 7.73
C PRO A 146 13.48 6.58 7.06
N LEU A 147 14.05 5.95 6.03
CA LEU A 147 15.20 6.47 5.28
C LEU A 147 14.86 7.84 4.65
N SER A 148 13.74 7.92 3.94
CA SER A 148 13.30 9.16 3.29
C SER A 148 12.98 10.25 4.30
N LEU A 149 12.31 9.91 5.40
CA LEU A 149 11.96 10.87 6.45
C LEU A 149 13.20 11.44 7.14
N TYR A 150 14.21 10.61 7.40
CA TYR A 150 15.47 11.04 8.00
C TYR A 150 16.16 12.10 7.15
N HIS A 151 16.35 11.83 5.86
CA HIS A 151 17.07 12.75 4.97
C HIS A 151 16.25 13.99 4.59
N ALA A 152 14.94 13.86 4.46
CA ALA A 152 14.05 15.01 4.24
C ALA A 152 14.16 16.03 5.38
N ARG A 153 14.24 15.56 6.63
CA ARG A 153 14.42 16.44 7.81
C ARG A 153 15.79 17.10 7.87
N LYS A 154 16.83 16.40 7.42
CA LYS A 154 18.21 16.94 7.40
C LYS A 154 18.53 17.77 6.16
N GLY A 155 17.65 17.81 5.16
CA GLY A 155 17.91 18.47 3.87
C GLY A 155 19.09 17.86 3.09
N SER A 156 19.47 16.62 3.37
CA SER A 156 20.70 16.00 2.87
C SER A 156 20.44 15.17 1.61
N PHE A 157 20.04 15.82 0.51
CA PHE A 157 19.59 15.15 -0.71
C PHE A 157 20.67 14.28 -1.39
N PHE A 158 21.94 14.72 -1.38
CA PHE A 158 23.04 13.92 -1.92
C PHE A 158 23.33 12.66 -1.09
N ALA A 159 23.33 12.78 0.24
CA ALA A 159 23.49 11.62 1.11
C ALA A 159 22.33 10.62 0.94
N TYR A 160 21.10 11.14 0.76
CA TYR A 160 19.93 10.33 0.44
C TYR A 160 20.12 9.55 -0.85
N SER A 161 20.54 10.17 -1.95
CA SER A 161 20.73 9.45 -3.22
C SER A 161 21.76 8.34 -3.11
N VAL A 162 22.84 8.53 -2.33
CA VAL A 162 23.84 7.49 -2.11
C VAL A 162 23.26 6.34 -1.29
N GLN A 163 22.63 6.63 -0.14
CA GLN A 163 22.04 5.59 0.72
C GLN A 163 20.88 4.86 0.05
N ALA A 164 20.01 5.58 -0.65
CA ALA A 164 18.93 5.02 -1.44
C ALA A 164 19.47 4.13 -2.57
N SER A 165 20.54 4.53 -3.24
CA SER A 165 21.18 3.69 -4.26
C SER A 165 21.73 2.39 -3.69
N ILE A 166 22.39 2.45 -2.52
CA ILE A 166 22.85 1.25 -1.80
C ILE A 166 21.67 0.36 -1.41
N TRP A 167 20.58 0.95 -0.90
CA TRP A 167 19.38 0.23 -0.49
C TRP A 167 18.68 -0.48 -1.66
N VAL A 168 18.54 0.19 -2.82
CA VAL A 168 18.01 -0.44 -4.05
C VAL A 168 18.95 -1.53 -4.55
N SER A 169 20.26 -1.27 -4.57
CA SER A 169 21.23 -2.27 -5.03
C SER A 169 21.21 -3.53 -4.17
N GLY A 170 21.17 -3.38 -2.84
CA GLY A 170 21.02 -4.50 -1.92
C GLY A 170 19.73 -5.29 -2.17
N PHE A 171 18.61 -4.59 -2.41
CA PHE A 171 17.36 -5.24 -2.79
C PHE A 171 17.46 -6.01 -4.11
N MET A 172 18.04 -5.43 -5.17
CA MET A 172 18.20 -6.08 -6.46
C MET A 172 19.09 -7.33 -6.37
N ILE A 173 20.19 -7.26 -5.61
CA ILE A 173 21.05 -8.41 -5.34
C ILE A 173 20.27 -9.49 -4.58
N GLY A 174 19.53 -9.11 -3.53
CA GLY A 174 18.71 -10.05 -2.75
C GLY A 174 17.65 -10.76 -3.59
N MET A 175 16.95 -10.02 -4.46
CA MET A 175 15.97 -10.59 -5.39
C MET A 175 16.62 -11.53 -6.41
N ASN A 176 17.76 -11.14 -6.97
CA ASN A 176 18.47 -11.96 -7.93
C ASN A 176 18.94 -13.28 -7.31
N TRP A 177 19.53 -13.21 -6.12
CA TRP A 177 19.95 -14.40 -5.37
C TRP A 177 18.77 -15.31 -5.00
N ALA A 178 17.66 -14.74 -4.55
CA ALA A 178 16.49 -15.50 -4.12
C ALA A 178 15.72 -16.17 -5.26
N PHE A 179 15.56 -15.50 -6.41
CA PHE A 179 14.65 -15.96 -7.46
C PHE A 179 15.34 -16.43 -8.75
N SER A 180 16.56 -15.98 -9.03
CA SER A 180 17.25 -16.32 -10.28
C SER A 180 18.77 -16.33 -10.12
N PRO A 181 19.33 -17.19 -9.23
CA PRO A 181 20.77 -17.19 -8.94
C PRO A 181 21.63 -17.60 -10.14
N SER A 182 21.04 -18.27 -11.14
CA SER A 182 21.74 -18.70 -12.36
C SER A 182 22.01 -17.58 -13.36
N VAL A 183 21.36 -16.41 -13.22
CA VAL A 183 21.48 -15.29 -14.17
C VAL A 183 21.67 -14.00 -13.39
N ILE A 184 22.80 -13.31 -13.58
CA ILE A 184 23.14 -12.07 -12.85
C ILE A 184 22.43 -10.86 -13.48
N TRP A 185 21.09 -10.79 -13.38
CA TRP A 185 20.32 -9.69 -13.93
C TRP A 185 20.34 -8.43 -13.05
N ALA A 186 20.72 -8.54 -11.77
CA ALA A 186 20.76 -7.39 -10.85
C ALA A 186 21.67 -6.24 -11.30
N ILE A 187 22.69 -6.54 -12.12
CA ILE A 187 23.66 -5.54 -12.56
C ILE A 187 23.02 -4.43 -13.41
N TYR A 188 22.01 -4.75 -14.21
CA TYR A 188 21.34 -3.79 -15.09
C TYR A 188 20.59 -2.69 -14.31
N PRO A 189 19.67 -3.00 -13.37
CA PRO A 189 19.03 -1.97 -12.56
C PRO A 189 20.00 -1.26 -11.61
N ILE A 190 21.03 -1.94 -11.08
CA ILE A 190 22.05 -1.30 -10.23
C ILE A 190 22.78 -0.21 -11.01
N PHE A 191 23.21 -0.51 -12.24
CA PHE A 191 23.87 0.46 -13.10
C PHE A 191 23.00 1.70 -13.31
N ALA A 192 21.70 1.53 -13.58
CA ALA A 192 20.76 2.64 -13.73
C ALA A 192 20.63 3.49 -12.46
N VAL A 193 20.57 2.85 -11.29
CA VAL A 193 20.39 3.54 -10.01
C VAL A 193 21.61 4.37 -9.60
N VAL A 194 22.83 3.91 -9.93
CA VAL A 194 24.08 4.64 -9.64
C VAL A 194 24.14 6.02 -10.33
N TRP A 195 23.40 6.23 -11.42
CA TRP A 195 23.27 7.55 -12.05
C TRP A 195 22.60 8.59 -11.14
N TRP A 196 21.82 8.18 -10.15
CA TRP A 196 21.15 9.10 -9.24
C TRP A 196 22.14 9.92 -8.40
N PRO A 197 23.05 9.35 -7.60
CA PRO A 197 24.07 10.14 -6.89
C PRO A 197 25.01 10.86 -7.84
N LEU A 198 25.34 10.26 -8.99
CA LEU A 198 26.23 10.88 -9.98
C LEU A 198 25.64 12.19 -10.56
N SER A 199 24.36 12.17 -10.91
CA SER A 199 23.66 13.35 -11.43
C SER A 199 23.58 14.48 -10.38
N LEU A 200 23.31 14.15 -9.11
CA LEU A 200 23.31 15.13 -8.02
C LEU A 200 24.71 15.70 -7.73
N TYR A 201 25.75 14.88 -7.84
CA TYR A 201 27.13 15.33 -7.72
C TYR A 201 27.47 16.39 -8.77
N PHE A 202 27.20 16.10 -10.06
CA PHE A 202 27.46 17.04 -11.15
C PHE A 202 26.57 18.29 -11.10
N PHE A 203 25.32 18.16 -10.68
CA PHE A 203 24.44 19.31 -10.47
C PHE A 203 25.02 20.28 -9.42
N ARG A 204 25.49 19.75 -8.29
CA ARG A 204 26.13 20.55 -7.24
C ARG A 204 27.44 21.17 -7.70
N ALA A 205 28.27 20.42 -8.43
CA ALA A 205 29.54 20.92 -8.98
C ALA A 205 29.33 22.10 -9.94
N LYS A 206 28.33 22.00 -10.84
CA LYS A 206 27.97 23.09 -11.76
C LYS A 206 27.53 24.36 -11.01
N HIS A 207 26.71 24.20 -9.97
CA HIS A 207 26.21 25.35 -9.20
C HIS A 207 27.33 26.09 -8.45
N HIS A 208 28.37 25.37 -7.99
CA HIS A 208 29.54 25.98 -7.37
C HIS A 208 30.43 26.75 -8.38
N MET A 209 30.53 26.27 -9.63
CA MET A 209 31.32 26.97 -10.66
C MET A 209 30.70 28.28 -11.14
N HIS A 210 29.36 28.41 -11.12
CA HIS A 210 28.67 29.65 -11.50
C HIS A 210 28.61 30.71 -10.39
N SER A 211 28.94 30.35 -9.15
CA SER A 211 28.94 31.26 -7.99
C SER A 211 30.32 31.88 -7.68
N LEU A 212 31.35 31.53 -8.45
CA LEU A 212 32.71 32.08 -8.41
C LEU A 212 32.86 33.13 -9.52
#